data_AF-A0A1G4WC40-F1
#
_entry.id   AF-A0A1G4WC40-F1
#
_cell.length_a   1.000
_cell.length_b   1.000
_cell.length_c   1.000
_cell.angle_alpha   90.00
_cell.angle_beta   90.00
_cell.angle_gamma   90.00
#
_symmetry.space_group_name_H-M   'P 1'
#
loop_
_entity.id
_entity.type
_entity.pdbx_description
1 polymer ?
#
loop_
_entity_poly.entity_id
_entity_poly.type
_entity_poly.pdbx_seq_one_letter_code
_entity_poly.pdbx_strand_id
1 'polypeptide(L)'
;MAPADHCQANHTQDWSAGGHTDADTLVLGCGPDNRLAYTSGWSTHINPTTGRAEWTPPPLLDTGQDHTNHHFHPEELLRRDDGDDP
;
A
#
# COMPACT_ATOMS: atom_id res chain seq x y z
N MET A 1 8.16 -5.88 5.22
CA MET A 1 8.62 -5.04 4.10
C MET A 1 9.98 -5.49 3.60
N ALA A 2 10.27 -5.26 2.33
CA ALA A 2 11.55 -5.58 1.70
C ALA A 2 12.15 -4.34 1.00
N PRO A 3 13.48 -4.26 0.84
CA PRO A 3 14.12 -3.26 -0.02
C PRO A 3 13.75 -3.47 -1.50
N ALA A 4 13.92 -2.43 -2.32
CA ALA A 4 13.48 -2.45 -3.72
C ALA A 4 14.11 -3.57 -4.57
N ASP A 5 15.34 -3.99 -4.28
CA ASP A 5 16.04 -5.09 -4.94
C ASP A 5 15.51 -6.50 -4.57
N HIS A 6 14.64 -6.58 -3.56
CA HIS A 6 13.94 -7.79 -3.13
C HIS A 6 12.42 -7.65 -3.24
N CYS A 7 11.96 -6.67 -4.01
CA CYS A 7 10.55 -6.44 -4.33
C CYS A 7 10.19 -6.88 -5.75
N GLN A 8 8.90 -7.02 -5.98
CA GLN A 8 8.27 -7.28 -7.26
C GLN A 8 7.25 -6.16 -7.51
N ALA A 9 7.04 -5.79 -8.78
CA ALA A 9 5.93 -4.91 -9.13
C ALA A 9 4.60 -5.68 -8.99
N ASN A 10 3.66 -5.10 -8.28
CA ASN A 10 2.30 -5.59 -8.11
C ASN A 10 1.33 -4.60 -8.73
N HIS A 11 0.44 -5.09 -9.60
CA HIS A 11 -0.62 -4.27 -10.14
C HIS A 11 -1.66 -3.93 -9.06
N THR A 12 -2.15 -2.69 -9.06
CA THR A 12 -3.26 -2.28 -8.17
C THR A 12 -4.61 -2.87 -8.62
N GLN A 13 -4.73 -3.17 -9.92
CA GLN A 13 -5.77 -4.02 -10.50
C GLN A 13 -5.09 -5.24 -11.11
N ASP A 14 -5.55 -6.45 -10.79
CA ASP A 14 -4.95 -7.69 -11.30
C ASP A 14 -4.68 -7.64 -12.81
N TRP A 15 -3.47 -8.01 -13.20
CA TRP A 15 -3.08 -8.13 -14.62
C TRP A 15 -4.04 -9.04 -15.41
N SER A 16 -4.45 -10.15 -14.80
CA SER A 16 -5.41 -11.10 -15.40
C SER A 16 -6.81 -10.51 -15.61
N ALA A 17 -7.15 -9.42 -14.91
CA ALA A 17 -8.39 -8.68 -15.03
C ALA A 17 -8.26 -7.42 -15.90
N GLY A 18 -7.16 -7.27 -16.65
CA GLY A 18 -6.92 -6.13 -17.53
C GLY A 18 -6.21 -4.95 -16.86
N GLY A 19 -5.55 -5.16 -15.73
CA GLY A 19 -4.75 -4.12 -15.08
C GLY A 19 -3.63 -3.57 -15.96
N HIS A 20 -3.36 -2.27 -15.80
CA HIS A 20 -2.35 -1.53 -16.54
C HIS A 20 -0.94 -1.73 -15.97
N THR A 21 0.09 -1.57 -16.79
CA THR A 21 1.51 -1.62 -16.36
C THR A 21 2.12 -0.22 -16.31
N ASP A 22 1.27 0.79 -16.16
CA ASP A 22 1.69 2.19 -16.03
C ASP A 22 2.26 2.42 -14.63
N ALA A 23 3.24 3.31 -14.50
CA ALA A 23 3.98 3.49 -13.23
C ALA A 23 3.09 3.94 -12.05
N ASP A 24 1.99 4.60 -12.33
CA ASP A 24 0.96 5.04 -11.38
C ASP A 24 -0.10 3.96 -11.07
N THR A 25 0.04 2.77 -11.63
CA THR A 25 -0.83 1.60 -11.41
C THR A 25 -0.08 0.39 -10.84
N LEU A 26 1.19 0.57 -10.47
CA LEU A 26 2.07 -0.46 -9.93
C LEU A 26 2.62 -0.05 -8.56
N VAL A 27 2.61 -0.98 -7.60
CA VAL A 27 3.24 -0.82 -6.28
C VAL A 27 4.34 -1.86 -6.10
N LEU A 28 5.34 -1.58 -5.25
CA LEU A 28 6.38 -2.55 -4.92
C LEU A 28 5.96 -3.35 -3.67
N GLY A 29 5.97 -4.69 -3.79
CA GLY A 29 5.73 -5.61 -2.69
C GLY A 29 6.68 -6.80 -2.73
N CYS A 30 6.96 -7.41 -1.58
CA CYS A 30 7.75 -8.65 -1.56
C CYS A 30 6.91 -9.84 -2.03
N GLY A 31 7.54 -10.95 -2.44
CA GLY A 31 6.81 -12.11 -2.97
C GLY A 31 5.67 -12.63 -2.07
N PRO A 32 5.87 -12.77 -0.74
CA PRO A 32 4.79 -13.10 0.19
C PRO A 32 3.64 -12.08 0.21
N ASP A 33 3.94 -10.78 0.27
CA ASP A 33 2.91 -9.72 0.34
C ASP A 33 2.12 -9.64 -0.97
N ASN A 34 2.78 -9.76 -2.13
CA ASN A 34 2.11 -9.88 -3.43
C ASN A 34 1.14 -11.06 -3.43
N ARG A 35 1.55 -12.22 -2.88
CA ARG A 35 0.66 -13.38 -2.80
C ARG A 35 -0.57 -13.11 -1.94
N LEU A 36 -0.45 -12.36 -0.85
CA LEU A 36 -1.59 -11.98 -0.02
C LEU A 36 -2.60 -11.12 -0.79
N ALA A 37 -2.15 -10.21 -1.65
CA ALA A 37 -3.02 -9.41 -2.50
C ALA A 37 -3.89 -10.27 -3.43
N TYR A 38 -3.34 -11.33 -4.02
CA TYR A 38 -4.10 -12.21 -4.92
C TYR A 38 -4.98 -13.25 -4.21
N THR A 39 -4.59 -13.71 -3.01
CA THR A 39 -5.18 -14.93 -2.42
C THR A 39 -5.96 -14.70 -1.14
N SER A 40 -5.79 -13.56 -0.49
CA SER A 40 -6.17 -13.37 0.91
C SER A 40 -7.07 -12.15 1.14
N GLY A 41 -7.57 -11.53 0.08
CA GLY A 41 -8.49 -10.38 0.17
C GLY A 41 -7.83 -9.06 0.59
N TRP A 42 -6.51 -9.00 0.57
CA TRP A 42 -5.78 -7.74 0.65
C TRP A 42 -5.86 -7.02 -0.70
N SER A 43 -5.95 -5.70 -0.68
CA SER A 43 -5.89 -4.90 -1.90
C SER A 43 -4.92 -3.74 -1.76
N THR A 44 -4.29 -3.36 -2.86
CA THR A 44 -3.37 -2.22 -2.92
C THR A 44 -3.85 -1.17 -3.89
N HIS A 45 -3.74 0.10 -3.53
CA HIS A 45 -3.96 1.20 -4.46
C HIS A 45 -2.92 2.30 -4.25
N ILE A 46 -2.75 3.15 -5.27
CA ILE A 46 -1.97 4.38 -5.15
C ILE A 46 -2.94 5.51 -4.81
N ASN A 47 -2.70 6.17 -3.68
CA ASN A 47 -3.49 7.32 -3.28
C ASN A 47 -3.26 8.47 -4.30
N PRO A 48 -4.31 8.99 -4.95
CA PRO A 48 -4.16 9.97 -6.03
C PRO A 48 -3.69 11.35 -5.55
N THR A 49 -3.81 11.64 -4.25
CA THR A 49 -3.39 12.91 -3.65
C THR A 49 -1.96 12.84 -3.13
N THR A 50 -1.58 11.74 -2.47
CA THR A 50 -0.25 11.61 -1.85
C THR A 50 0.75 10.86 -2.71
N GLY A 51 0.28 10.10 -3.71
CA GLY A 51 1.09 9.20 -4.53
C GLY A 51 1.62 7.97 -3.79
N ARG A 52 1.18 7.73 -2.54
CA ARG A 52 1.65 6.61 -1.73
C ARG A 52 0.89 5.32 -2.02
N ALA A 53 1.59 4.19 -1.90
CA ALA A 53 0.97 2.88 -1.92
C ALA A 53 0.28 2.62 -0.58
N GLU A 54 -1.02 2.33 -0.63
CA GLU A 54 -1.84 1.98 0.52
C GLU A 54 -2.30 0.53 0.43
N TRP A 55 -2.26 -0.18 1.56
CA TRP A 55 -2.68 -1.58 1.70
C TRP A 55 -3.95 -1.66 2.55
N THR A 56 -5.04 -2.10 1.94
CA THR A 56 -6.31 -2.32 2.64
C THR A 56 -6.43 -3.81 3.00
N PRO A 57 -6.60 -4.15 4.29
CA PRO A 57 -6.80 -5.52 4.72
C PRO A 57 -8.20 -6.05 4.35
N PRO A 58 -8.39 -7.39 4.37
CA PRO A 58 -9.73 -7.97 4.30
C PRO A 58 -10.57 -7.55 5.53
N PRO A 59 -11.91 -7.52 5.43
CA PRO A 59 -12.79 -6.92 6.46
C PRO A 59 -12.60 -7.43 7.89
N LEU A 60 -12.21 -8.70 8.07
CA LEU A 60 -11.97 -9.27 9.40
C LEU A 60 -10.70 -8.71 10.08
N LEU A 61 -9.75 -8.22 9.29
CA LEU A 61 -8.49 -7.64 9.75
C LEU A 61 -8.49 -6.11 9.66
N ASP A 62 -9.59 -5.50 9.20
CA ASP A 62 -9.74 -4.05 9.17
C ASP A 62 -10.26 -3.54 10.51
N THR A 63 -9.32 -3.06 11.33
CA THR A 63 -9.53 -2.59 12.70
C THR A 63 -9.29 -1.09 12.86
N GLY A 64 -9.18 -0.34 11.76
CA GLY A 64 -8.83 1.09 11.76
C GLY A 64 -7.33 1.38 11.87
N GLN A 65 -6.49 0.39 11.56
CA GLN A 65 -5.05 0.55 11.42
C GLN A 65 -4.68 1.45 10.22
N ASP A 66 -3.46 1.98 10.27
CA ASP A 66 -2.86 2.68 9.13
C ASP A 66 -2.68 1.74 7.92
N HIS A 67 -2.91 2.28 6.72
CA HIS A 67 -2.77 1.58 5.45
C HIS A 67 -1.44 1.89 4.76
N THR A 68 -0.65 2.83 5.29
CA THR A 68 0.63 3.25 4.73
C THR A 68 1.80 2.62 5.50
N ASN A 69 2.86 2.22 4.78
CA ASN A 69 4.11 1.81 5.41
C ASN A 69 5.03 3.02 5.65
N HIS A 70 5.26 3.34 6.93
CA HIS A 70 6.08 4.47 7.37
C HIS A 70 7.56 4.17 7.60
N HIS A 71 8.08 2.99 7.26
CA HIS A 71 9.45 2.62 7.63
C HIS A 71 10.54 3.58 7.12
N PHE A 72 10.37 4.17 5.94
CA PHE A 72 11.29 5.18 5.40
C PHE A 72 10.89 6.62 5.74
N HIS A 73 9.76 6.80 6.43
CA HIS A 73 9.23 8.08 6.90
C HIS A 73 8.70 7.98 8.35
N PRO A 74 9.49 7.46 9.30
CA PRO A 74 9.01 7.22 10.67
C PRO A 74 8.63 8.52 11.40
N GLU A 75 9.14 9.68 10.96
CA GLU A 75 8.77 11.00 11.45
C GLU A 75 7.27 11.31 11.31
N GLU A 76 6.58 10.67 10.37
CA GLU A 76 5.14 10.87 10.15
C GLU A 76 4.31 10.29 11.30
N LEU A 77 4.79 9.23 11.95
CA LEU A 77 4.15 8.63 13.12
C LEU A 77 4.34 9.46 14.40
N LEU A 78 5.29 10.39 14.38
CA LEU A 78 5.64 11.23 15.54
C LEU A 78 5.06 12.64 15.45
N ARG A 79 4.47 13.02 14.31
CA ARG A 79 3.76 14.29 14.19
C ARG A 79 2.59 14.25 15.17
N ARG A 80 2.58 15.21 16.10
CA ARG A 80 1.36 15.48 16.87
C ARG A 80 0.34 16.03 15.88
N ASP A 81 -0.92 15.61 16.05
CA ASP A 81 -2.05 16.36 15.54
C ASP A 81 -2.03 17.72 16.24
N ASP A 82 -1.21 18.64 15.75
CA ASP A 82 -1.35 20.06 16.04
C ASP A 82 -2.64 20.44 15.30
N GLY A 83 -3.77 20.20 15.97
CA GLY A 83 -5.09 20.44 15.42
C GLY A 83 -5.13 21.82 14.79
N ASP A 84 -5.71 21.89 13.60
CA ASP A 84 -6.20 23.13 13.02
C ASP A 84 -6.96 23.91 14.11
N ASP A 85 -6.30 24.91 14.67
CA ASP A 85 -6.96 25.98 15.39
C ASP A 85 -7.53 26.92 14.29
N PRO A 86 -8.84 27.26 14.34
CA PRO A 86 -9.55 27.91 13.24
C PRO A 86 -9.05 29.32 12.87
#